data_AF-A0A672G3L7-F1
#
_entry.id   AF-A0A672G3L7-F1
#
_cell.length_a   1.000
_cell.length_b   1.000
_cell.length_c   1.000
_cell.angle_alpha   90.00
_cell.angle_beta   90.00
_cell.angle_gamma   90.00
#
_symmetry.space_group_name_H-M   'P 1'
#
loop_
_entity.id
_entity.type
_entity.pdbx_description
1 polymer ?
#
loop_
_entity_poly.entity_id
_entity_poly.type
_entity_poly.pdbx_seq_one_letter_code
_entity_poly.pdbx_strand_id
1 'polypeptide(L)'
;MTAAVFFGCTFIAFGPAIALFLFTIAREPLRVIFLIAGAFFWLVSLLLSSLVWFISVQISNKESAAQQKGLLIFGVVLSVLLQETFRFAYYKLLKKANEGLLTLSQEETMPISIRQLAYVSGLGFGFMSGAFSVVNILADSVGPGTVGIHGDSQHYFLSSAFMTMAIILLHMFWGVVFFDACEKQRWWAVAAVVISHLVVSCLTFQNPEYVASLVPTYVIMFLMGVWAFYSAGGSLRNLKLCLTCKDKDFLLANHRAR
;
A
#
# COMPACT_ATOMS: atom_id res chain seq x y z
N MET A 1 7.43 -29.84 4.66
CA MET A 1 7.84 -28.43 4.85
C MET A 1 7.22 -27.48 3.82
N THR A 2 6.88 -27.95 2.61
CA THR A 2 6.53 -27.09 1.47
C THR A 2 5.20 -26.35 1.58
N ALA A 3 4.09 -27.07 1.79
CA ALA A 3 2.78 -26.45 1.97
C ALA A 3 2.76 -25.54 3.22
N ALA A 4 3.47 -25.93 4.29
CA ALA A 4 3.58 -25.13 5.49
C ALA A 4 4.29 -23.78 5.25
N VAL A 5 5.39 -23.79 4.46
CA VAL A 5 6.09 -22.55 4.07
C VAL A 5 5.19 -21.70 3.17
N PHE A 6 4.52 -22.31 2.18
CA PHE A 6 3.58 -21.60 1.30
C PHE A 6 2.46 -20.91 2.10
N PHE A 7 1.74 -21.64 2.96
CA PHE A 7 0.65 -21.07 3.75
C PHE A 7 1.17 -20.06 4.78
N GLY A 8 2.29 -20.34 5.44
CA GLY A 8 2.92 -19.41 6.38
C GLY A 8 3.30 -18.08 5.72
N CYS A 9 3.98 -18.13 4.58
CA CYS A 9 4.37 -16.93 3.83
C CYS A 9 3.15 -16.20 3.26
N THR A 10 2.13 -16.92 2.76
CA THR A 10 0.88 -16.33 2.27
C THR A 10 0.14 -15.58 3.37
N PHE A 11 0.02 -16.18 4.56
CA PHE A 11 -0.65 -15.54 5.70
C PHE A 11 0.15 -14.38 6.29
N ILE A 12 1.49 -14.42 6.24
CA ILE A 12 2.30 -13.25 6.59
C ILE A 12 2.05 -12.12 5.58
N ALA A 13 2.21 -12.41 4.28
CA ALA A 13 2.11 -11.40 3.23
C ALA A 13 0.72 -10.76 3.14
N PHE A 14 -0.34 -11.57 3.10
CA PHE A 14 -1.71 -11.12 2.82
C PHE A 14 -2.65 -11.19 4.02
N GLY A 15 -2.26 -11.80 5.14
CA GLY A 15 -3.13 -11.96 6.31
C GLY A 15 -3.77 -10.67 6.80
N PRO A 16 -2.99 -9.59 7.05
CA PRO A 16 -3.56 -8.30 7.44
C PRO A 16 -4.47 -7.72 6.37
N ALA A 17 -4.09 -7.80 5.09
CA ALA A 17 -4.85 -7.27 3.98
C ALA A 17 -6.20 -7.98 3.81
N ILE A 18 -6.21 -9.31 3.90
CA ILE A 18 -7.42 -10.14 3.85
C ILE A 18 -8.32 -9.86 5.04
N ALA A 19 -7.76 -9.74 6.25
CA ALA A 19 -8.54 -9.39 7.44
C ALA A 19 -9.22 -8.02 7.27
N LEU A 20 -8.47 -7.02 6.82
CA LEU A 20 -8.99 -5.69 6.51
C LEU A 20 -10.09 -5.74 5.45
N PHE A 21 -9.88 -6.49 4.35
CA PHE A 21 -10.87 -6.68 3.31
C PHE A 21 -12.17 -7.31 3.85
N LEU A 22 -12.07 -8.45 4.54
CA LEU A 22 -13.23 -9.20 5.05
C LEU A 22 -14.03 -8.40 6.08
N PHE A 23 -13.35 -7.74 7.03
CA PHE A 23 -14.04 -7.04 8.12
C PHE A 23 -14.52 -5.63 7.76
N THR A 24 -13.88 -4.95 6.81
CA THR A 24 -14.17 -3.52 6.56
C THR A 24 -14.66 -3.20 5.15
N ILE A 25 -14.41 -4.04 4.15
CA ILE A 25 -14.71 -3.74 2.73
C ILE A 25 -15.78 -4.65 2.17
N ALA A 26 -15.69 -5.96 2.40
CA ALA A 26 -16.51 -6.97 1.75
C ALA A 26 -18.03 -6.83 1.98
N ARG A 27 -18.44 -6.14 3.04
CA ARG A 27 -19.86 -5.92 3.39
C ARG A 27 -20.53 -4.82 2.55
N GLU A 28 -19.77 -3.92 1.95
CA GLU A 28 -20.29 -2.79 1.18
C GLU A 28 -19.79 -2.84 -0.27
N PRO A 29 -20.68 -3.09 -1.25
CA PRO A 29 -20.27 -3.33 -2.64
C PRO A 29 -19.55 -2.13 -3.27
N LEU A 30 -19.92 -0.90 -2.91
CA LEU A 30 -19.23 0.31 -3.37
C LEU A 30 -17.75 0.34 -2.94
N ARG A 31 -17.43 -0.12 -1.73
CA ARG A 31 -16.04 -0.22 -1.26
C ARG A 31 -15.26 -1.26 -2.06
N VAL A 32 -15.89 -2.38 -2.42
CA VAL A 32 -15.26 -3.41 -3.26
C VAL A 32 -14.95 -2.84 -4.65
N ILE A 33 -15.89 -2.11 -5.26
CA ILE A 33 -15.70 -1.47 -6.58
C ILE A 33 -14.53 -0.48 -6.54
N PHE A 34 -14.45 0.37 -5.51
CA PHE A 34 -13.33 1.30 -5.36
C PHE A 34 -12.01 0.60 -5.07
N LEU A 35 -12.00 -0.49 -4.30
CA LEU A 35 -10.78 -1.27 -4.11
C LEU A 35 -10.24 -1.82 -5.45
N ILE A 36 -11.12 -2.41 -6.25
CA ILE A 36 -10.76 -2.98 -7.57
C ILE A 36 -10.28 -1.88 -8.52
N ALA A 37 -10.97 -0.72 -8.55
CA ALA A 37 -10.54 0.41 -9.35
C ALA A 37 -9.16 0.93 -8.91
N GLY A 38 -8.88 1.01 -7.61
CA GLY A 38 -7.55 1.37 -7.10
C GLY A 38 -6.46 0.40 -7.56
N ALA A 39 -6.72 -0.91 -7.45
CA ALA A 39 -5.83 -1.96 -7.96
C ALA A 39 -5.57 -1.83 -9.48
N PHE A 40 -6.61 -1.50 -10.25
CA PHE A 40 -6.49 -1.25 -11.68
C PHE A 40 -5.61 -0.02 -11.99
N PHE A 41 -5.80 1.11 -11.28
CA PHE A 41 -4.95 2.30 -11.45
C PHE A 41 -3.49 2.01 -11.13
N TRP A 42 -3.22 1.17 -10.12
CA TRP A 42 -1.87 0.70 -9.85
C TRP A 42 -1.29 -0.11 -11.02
N LEU A 43 -2.06 -1.04 -11.60
CA LEU A 43 -1.64 -1.81 -12.78
C LEU A 43 -1.32 -0.93 -13.98
N VAL A 44 -2.14 0.08 -14.26
CA VAL A 44 -1.89 1.01 -15.38
C VAL A 44 -0.60 1.80 -15.13
N SER A 45 -0.35 2.24 -13.89
CA SER A 45 0.89 2.93 -13.55
C SER A 45 2.12 2.03 -13.75
N LEU A 46 2.03 0.76 -13.36
CA LEU A 46 3.10 -0.21 -13.57
C LEU A 46 3.30 -0.50 -15.06
N LEU A 47 2.22 -0.69 -15.82
CA LEU A 47 2.27 -0.93 -17.26
C LEU A 47 3.05 0.19 -17.98
N LEU A 48 2.70 1.45 -17.71
CA LEU A 48 3.40 2.60 -18.29
C LEU A 48 4.87 2.64 -17.87
N SER A 49 5.16 2.40 -16.58
CA SER A 49 6.56 2.37 -16.11
C SER A 49 7.38 1.25 -16.77
N SER A 50 6.76 0.07 -16.95
CA SER A 50 7.39 -1.09 -17.57
C SER A 50 7.66 -0.87 -19.07
N LEU A 51 6.77 -0.15 -19.77
CA LEU A 51 6.97 0.22 -21.17
C LEU A 51 8.19 1.16 -21.32
N VAL A 52 8.30 2.19 -20.47
CA VAL A 52 9.45 3.12 -20.50
C VAL A 52 10.75 2.38 -20.17
N TRP A 53 10.74 1.50 -19.17
CA TRP A 53 11.89 0.67 -18.83
C TRP A 53 12.27 -0.26 -19.99
N PHE A 54 11.30 -0.93 -20.63
CA PHE A 54 11.53 -1.82 -21.77
C PHE A 54 12.18 -1.08 -22.94
N ILE A 55 11.65 0.08 -23.33
CA ILE A 55 12.24 0.91 -24.40
C ILE A 55 13.67 1.32 -24.04
N SER A 56 13.89 1.71 -22.78
CA SER A 56 15.20 2.11 -22.28
C SER A 56 16.22 0.96 -22.36
N VAL A 57 15.82 -0.27 -22.02
CA VAL A 57 16.66 -1.47 -22.13
C VAL A 57 17.01 -1.80 -23.59
N GLN A 58 16.05 -1.69 -24.52
CA GLN A 58 16.30 -1.98 -25.94
C GLN A 58 17.28 -1.01 -26.60
N ILE A 59 17.30 0.24 -26.15
CA ILE A 59 18.23 1.28 -26.66
C ILE A 59 19.60 1.18 -25.95
N SER A 60 19.64 0.63 -24.74
CA SER A 60 20.86 0.50 -23.94
C SER A 60 21.80 -0.61 -24.42
N ASN A 61 23.08 -0.53 -24.03
CA ASN A 61 24.01 -1.63 -24.23
C ASN A 61 23.73 -2.75 -23.21
N LYS A 62 23.29 -3.92 -23.69
CA LYS A 62 22.94 -5.09 -22.88
C LYS A 62 24.15 -5.80 -22.27
N GLU A 63 25.34 -5.59 -22.82
CA GLU A 63 26.57 -6.21 -22.33
C GLU A 63 27.14 -5.50 -21.09
N SER A 64 26.76 -4.23 -20.87
CA SER A 64 27.22 -3.45 -19.73
C SER A 64 26.35 -3.69 -18.48
N ALA A 65 26.85 -4.53 -17.56
CA ALA A 65 26.15 -4.83 -16.30
C ALA A 65 25.89 -3.57 -15.45
N ALA A 66 26.83 -2.60 -15.44
CA ALA A 66 26.66 -1.34 -14.70
C ALA A 66 25.50 -0.51 -15.28
N GLN A 67 25.38 -0.45 -16.61
CA GLN A 67 24.29 0.25 -17.27
C GLN A 67 22.95 -0.43 -16.97
N GLN A 68 22.87 -1.76 -17.06
CA GLN A 68 21.63 -2.50 -16.74
C GLN A 68 21.19 -2.29 -15.29
N LYS A 69 22.13 -2.29 -14.33
CA LYS A 69 21.84 -1.98 -12.92
C LYS A 69 21.30 -0.56 -12.75
N GLY A 70 21.89 0.42 -13.45
CA GLY A 70 21.39 1.80 -13.46
C GLY A 70 19.97 1.91 -14.01
N LEU A 71 19.65 1.19 -15.09
CA LEU A 71 18.31 1.14 -15.68
C LEU A 71 17.27 0.51 -14.74
N LEU A 72 17.64 -0.50 -13.97
CA LEU A 72 16.76 -1.07 -12.95
C LEU A 72 16.42 -0.04 -11.85
N ILE A 73 17.44 0.68 -11.35
CA ILE A 73 17.23 1.73 -10.34
C ILE A 73 16.33 2.84 -10.90
N PHE A 74 16.61 3.29 -12.13
CA PHE A 74 15.78 4.26 -12.84
C PHE A 74 14.34 3.77 -13.00
N GLY A 75 14.16 2.51 -13.41
CA GLY A 75 12.84 1.89 -13.59
C GLY A 75 12.02 1.88 -12.31
N VAL A 76 12.64 1.53 -11.17
CA VAL A 76 11.98 1.57 -9.86
C VAL A 76 11.59 3.00 -9.47
N VAL A 77 12.51 3.96 -9.58
CA VAL A 77 12.23 5.38 -9.25
C VAL A 77 11.08 5.91 -10.11
N LEU A 78 11.12 5.66 -11.42
CA LEU A 78 10.07 6.06 -12.34
C LEU A 78 8.73 5.39 -12.00
N SER A 79 8.74 4.10 -11.69
CA SER A 79 7.54 3.36 -11.29
C SER A 79 6.90 3.95 -10.05
N VAL A 80 7.68 4.27 -9.02
CA VAL A 80 7.18 4.91 -7.79
C VAL A 80 6.54 6.27 -8.10
N LEU A 81 7.19 7.11 -8.90
CA LEU A 81 6.65 8.42 -9.28
C LEU A 81 5.35 8.31 -10.08
N LEU A 82 5.26 7.34 -11.00
CA LEU A 82 4.04 7.05 -11.75
C LEU A 82 2.94 6.51 -10.82
N GLN A 83 3.25 5.61 -9.89
CA GLN A 83 2.28 5.10 -8.92
C GLN A 83 1.68 6.24 -8.07
N GLU A 84 2.49 7.19 -7.60
CA GLU A 84 2.02 8.35 -6.84
C GLU A 84 1.20 9.32 -7.70
N THR A 85 1.59 9.51 -8.96
CA THR A 85 0.82 10.31 -9.94
C THR A 85 -0.55 9.70 -10.20
N PHE A 86 -0.61 8.38 -10.39
CA PHE A 86 -1.85 7.65 -10.57
C PHE A 86 -2.70 7.64 -9.30
N ARG A 87 -2.10 7.62 -8.11
CA ARG A 87 -2.83 7.80 -6.84
C ARG A 87 -3.50 9.17 -6.79
N PHE A 88 -2.82 10.24 -7.20
CA PHE A 88 -3.41 11.58 -7.30
C PHE A 88 -4.56 11.63 -8.31
N ALA A 89 -4.36 11.07 -9.51
CA ALA A 89 -5.39 10.99 -10.53
C ALA A 89 -6.62 10.21 -10.02
N TYR A 90 -6.38 9.11 -9.32
CA TYR A 90 -7.43 8.30 -8.74
C TYR A 90 -8.19 9.01 -7.62
N TYR A 91 -7.49 9.75 -6.74
CA TYR A 91 -8.13 10.65 -5.76
C TYR A 91 -9.08 11.65 -6.43
N LYS A 92 -8.63 12.32 -7.49
CA LYS A 92 -9.46 13.28 -8.23
C LYS A 92 -10.68 12.61 -8.86
N LEU A 93 -10.50 11.43 -9.44
CA LEU A 93 -11.59 10.64 -10.00
C LEU A 93 -12.60 10.24 -8.93
N LEU A 94 -12.14 9.70 -7.80
CA LEU A 94 -13.01 9.30 -6.69
C LEU A 94 -13.79 10.47 -6.11
N LYS A 95 -13.13 11.63 -5.94
CA LYS A 95 -13.81 12.85 -5.47
C LYS A 95 -14.95 13.25 -6.41
N LYS A 96 -14.66 13.31 -7.71
CA LYS A 96 -15.66 13.62 -8.73
C LYS A 96 -16.78 12.58 -8.81
N ALA A 97 -16.45 11.30 -8.67
CA ALA A 97 -17.44 10.22 -8.67
C ALA A 97 -18.35 10.31 -7.43
N ASN A 98 -17.80 10.59 -6.26
CA ASN A 98 -18.56 10.70 -5.01
C ASN A 98 -19.51 11.91 -5.03
N GLU A 99 -19.05 13.05 -5.55
CA GLU A 99 -19.89 14.23 -5.80
C GLU A 99 -21.01 13.93 -6.80
N GLY A 100 -20.70 13.23 -7.89
CA GLY A 100 -21.69 12.81 -8.89
C GLY A 100 -22.74 11.86 -8.30
N LEU A 101 -22.34 10.88 -7.50
CA LEU A 101 -23.24 9.95 -6.83
C LEU A 101 -24.18 10.67 -5.85
N LEU A 102 -23.67 11.63 -5.08
CA LEU A 102 -24.51 12.44 -4.20
C LEU A 102 -25.61 13.14 -5.00
N THR A 103 -25.24 13.83 -6.09
CA THR A 103 -26.22 14.58 -6.90
C THR A 103 -27.30 13.71 -7.54
N LEU A 104 -26.97 12.45 -7.87
CA LEU A 104 -27.92 11.51 -8.48
C LEU A 104 -28.78 10.77 -7.46
N SER A 105 -28.24 10.49 -6.27
CA SER A 105 -28.94 9.74 -5.21
C SER A 105 -30.05 10.54 -4.52
N GLN A 106 -30.07 11.87 -4.70
CA GLN A 106 -30.95 12.80 -3.96
C GLN A 106 -30.78 12.71 -2.42
N GLU A 107 -29.70 12.10 -1.94
CA GLU A 107 -29.38 12.04 -0.52
C GLU A 107 -28.68 13.33 -0.06
N GLU A 108 -28.88 13.74 1.19
CA GLU A 108 -28.19 14.89 1.78
C GLU A 108 -26.76 14.56 2.26
N THR A 109 -26.43 13.27 2.37
CA THR A 109 -25.15 12.79 2.91
C THR A 109 -24.32 12.06 1.88
N MET A 110 -23.00 12.28 1.89
CA MET A 110 -22.09 11.54 1.02
C MET A 110 -22.21 10.03 1.25
N PRO A 111 -22.32 9.20 0.19
CA PRO A 111 -22.51 7.76 0.33
C PRO A 111 -21.28 7.09 0.96
N ILE A 112 -20.07 7.63 0.71
CA ILE A 112 -18.82 7.19 1.35
C ILE A 112 -18.01 8.41 1.78
N SER A 113 -17.48 8.38 3.01
CA SER A 113 -16.58 9.43 3.50
C SER A 113 -15.24 9.42 2.76
N ILE A 114 -14.61 10.59 2.60
CA ILE A 114 -13.30 10.70 1.94
C ILE A 114 -12.21 9.86 2.63
N ARG A 115 -12.31 9.68 3.96
CA ARG A 115 -11.39 8.84 4.74
C ARG A 115 -11.53 7.36 4.39
N GLN A 116 -12.76 6.87 4.22
CA GLN A 116 -13.01 5.50 3.76
C GLN A 116 -12.54 5.32 2.32
N LEU A 117 -12.77 6.29 1.43
CA LEU A 117 -12.24 6.27 0.07
C LEU A 117 -10.72 6.15 0.06
N ALA A 118 -10.04 6.95 0.89
CA ALA A 118 -8.58 6.94 1.03
C ALA A 118 -8.05 5.58 1.49
N TYR A 119 -8.67 5.02 2.53
CA TYR A 119 -8.33 3.71 3.08
C TYR A 119 -8.53 2.59 2.06
N VAL A 120 -9.68 2.53 1.42
CA VAL A 120 -10.03 1.51 0.41
C VAL A 120 -9.12 1.60 -0.81
N SER A 121 -8.89 2.83 -1.30
CA SER A 121 -7.97 3.13 -2.41
C SER A 121 -6.54 2.67 -2.11
N GLY A 122 -6.00 3.07 -0.94
CA GLY A 122 -4.66 2.69 -0.51
C GLY A 122 -4.51 1.19 -0.34
N LEU A 123 -5.52 0.50 0.23
CA LEU A 123 -5.51 -0.95 0.35
C LEU A 123 -5.56 -1.65 -1.02
N GLY A 124 -6.29 -1.11 -2.00
CA GLY A 124 -6.31 -1.62 -3.37
C GLY A 124 -4.94 -1.54 -4.06
N PHE A 125 -4.25 -0.41 -3.92
CA PHE A 125 -2.85 -0.25 -4.36
C PHE A 125 -1.94 -1.27 -3.67
N GLY A 126 -2.09 -1.42 -2.35
CA GLY A 126 -1.34 -2.37 -1.54
C GLY A 126 -1.53 -3.81 -2.03
N PHE A 127 -2.78 -4.28 -2.14
CA PHE A 127 -3.10 -5.63 -2.59
C PHE A 127 -2.43 -5.98 -3.91
N MET A 128 -2.55 -5.10 -4.91
CA MET A 128 -2.01 -5.39 -6.23
C MET A 128 -0.48 -5.35 -6.25
N SER A 129 0.11 -4.37 -5.56
CA SER A 129 1.56 -4.28 -5.36
C SER A 129 2.13 -5.53 -4.68
N GLY A 130 1.47 -5.98 -3.62
CA GLY A 130 1.86 -7.21 -2.92
C GLY A 130 1.68 -8.46 -3.77
N ALA A 131 0.58 -8.57 -4.52
CA ALA A 131 0.35 -9.68 -5.46
C ALA A 131 1.46 -9.78 -6.51
N PHE A 132 1.80 -8.67 -7.16
CA PHE A 132 2.91 -8.60 -8.12
C PHE A 132 4.26 -8.94 -7.52
N SER A 133 4.48 -8.59 -6.25
CA SER A 133 5.76 -8.81 -5.58
C SER A 133 5.99 -10.27 -5.20
N VAL A 134 4.96 -11.01 -4.79
CA VAL A 134 5.15 -12.27 -4.06
C VAL A 134 4.43 -13.48 -4.64
N VAL A 135 3.43 -13.34 -5.52
CA VAL A 135 2.63 -14.51 -6.00
C VAL A 135 3.49 -15.53 -6.73
N ASN A 136 4.39 -15.08 -7.61
CA ASN A 136 5.30 -15.99 -8.33
C ASN A 136 6.30 -16.65 -7.35
N ILE A 137 6.85 -15.86 -6.42
CA ILE A 137 7.76 -16.37 -5.38
C ILE A 137 7.07 -17.40 -4.48
N LEU A 138 5.80 -17.17 -4.11
CA LEU A 138 5.01 -18.13 -3.33
C LEU A 138 4.76 -19.42 -4.10
N ALA A 139 4.48 -19.34 -5.40
CA ALA A 139 4.31 -20.53 -6.23
C ALA A 139 5.56 -21.42 -6.18
N ASP A 140 6.76 -20.83 -6.25
CA ASP A 140 8.03 -21.55 -6.15
C ASP A 140 8.25 -22.20 -4.77
N SER A 141 7.68 -21.63 -3.70
CA SER A 141 7.81 -22.17 -2.34
C SER A 141 7.06 -23.49 -2.09
N VAL A 142 6.21 -23.92 -3.04
CA VAL A 142 5.48 -25.20 -2.98
C VAL A 142 6.41 -26.39 -3.28
N GLY A 143 7.55 -26.15 -3.93
CA GLY A 143 8.55 -27.17 -4.21
C GLY A 143 9.28 -27.66 -2.95
N PRO A 144 9.88 -28.86 -2.97
CA PRO A 144 10.60 -29.45 -1.83
C PRO A 144 11.88 -28.70 -1.42
N GLY A 145 12.39 -27.81 -2.29
CA GLY A 145 13.62 -27.05 -2.06
C GLY A 145 13.37 -25.68 -1.40
N THR A 146 14.39 -25.18 -0.71
CA THR A 146 14.47 -23.78 -0.30
C THR A 146 15.58 -23.07 -1.07
N VAL A 147 15.55 -21.74 -1.10
CA VAL A 147 16.61 -20.91 -1.68
C VAL A 147 17.92 -21.11 -0.91
N GLY A 148 19.05 -21.11 -1.61
CA GLY A 148 20.38 -21.13 -0.97
C GLY A 148 21.41 -22.11 -1.54
N ILE A 149 21.07 -22.89 -2.56
CA ILE A 149 22.05 -23.81 -3.20
C ILE A 149 23.26 -23.06 -3.80
N HIS A 150 23.08 -21.80 -4.21
CA HIS A 150 24.14 -20.93 -4.73
C HIS A 150 24.67 -19.91 -3.70
N GLY A 151 24.46 -20.15 -2.39
CA GLY A 151 24.92 -19.26 -1.31
C GLY A 151 23.95 -18.14 -0.91
N ASP A 152 22.76 -18.10 -1.51
CA ASP A 152 21.69 -17.19 -1.08
C ASP A 152 21.09 -17.58 0.29
N SER A 153 20.36 -16.66 0.91
CA SER A 153 19.75 -16.92 2.21
C SER A 153 18.56 -17.87 2.13
N GLN A 154 18.52 -18.84 3.06
CA GLN A 154 17.38 -19.74 3.26
C GLN A 154 16.12 -19.02 3.74
N HIS A 155 16.24 -17.77 4.22
CA HIS A 155 15.13 -16.95 4.70
C HIS A 155 14.43 -16.16 3.59
N TYR A 156 14.82 -16.34 2.33
CA TYR A 156 14.30 -15.57 1.19
C TYR A 156 12.76 -15.49 1.14
N PHE A 157 12.06 -16.63 1.25
CA PHE A 157 10.60 -16.65 1.22
C PHE A 157 9.98 -15.87 2.39
N LEU A 158 10.55 -16.02 3.58
CA LEU A 158 10.06 -15.36 4.79
C LEU A 158 10.29 -13.85 4.74
N SER A 159 11.49 -13.42 4.36
CA SER A 159 11.85 -12.01 4.18
C SER A 159 10.97 -11.35 3.12
N SER A 160 10.74 -12.03 1.99
CA SER A 160 9.84 -11.55 0.94
C SER A 160 8.41 -11.38 1.44
N ALA A 161 7.88 -12.36 2.19
CA ALA A 161 6.53 -12.26 2.77
C ALA A 161 6.38 -11.08 3.75
N PHE A 162 7.35 -10.88 4.65
CA PHE A 162 7.34 -9.74 5.56
C PHE A 162 7.50 -8.41 4.84
N MET A 163 8.34 -8.34 3.79
CA MET A 163 8.47 -7.14 2.98
C MET A 163 7.15 -6.82 2.26
N THR A 164 6.50 -7.83 1.69
CA THR A 164 5.20 -7.69 1.03
C THR A 164 4.11 -7.20 1.98
N MET A 165 4.02 -7.78 3.19
CA MET A 165 3.09 -7.29 4.22
C MET A 165 3.33 -5.80 4.52
N ALA A 166 4.60 -5.40 4.68
CA ALA A 166 4.95 -4.03 4.97
C ALA A 166 4.56 -3.08 3.83
N ILE A 167 4.81 -3.45 2.57
CA ILE A 167 4.43 -2.66 1.39
C ILE A 167 2.90 -2.54 1.28
N ILE A 168 2.15 -3.62 1.52
CA ILE A 168 0.67 -3.56 1.48
C ILE A 168 0.14 -2.56 2.52
N LEU A 169 0.62 -2.65 3.77
CA LEU A 169 0.20 -1.76 4.84
C LEU A 169 0.66 -0.31 4.59
N LEU A 170 1.88 -0.12 4.09
CA LEU A 170 2.39 1.19 3.70
C LEU A 170 1.55 1.84 2.61
N HIS A 171 1.13 1.12 1.56
CA HIS A 171 0.23 1.68 0.54
C HIS A 171 -1.11 2.12 1.13
N MET A 172 -1.65 1.36 2.08
CA MET A 172 -2.87 1.74 2.79
C MET A 172 -2.65 3.01 3.63
N PHE A 173 -1.57 3.10 4.42
CA PHE A 173 -1.26 4.28 5.22
C PHE A 173 -0.94 5.51 4.37
N TRP A 174 -0.13 5.35 3.31
CA TRP A 174 0.14 6.37 2.32
C TRP A 174 -1.14 6.87 1.68
N GLY A 175 -2.08 5.98 1.30
CA GLY A 175 -3.38 6.38 0.76
C GLY A 175 -4.15 7.30 1.71
N VAL A 176 -4.24 6.93 2.99
CA VAL A 176 -4.90 7.73 4.04
C VAL A 176 -4.26 9.11 4.20
N VAL A 177 -2.93 9.16 4.38
CA VAL A 177 -2.20 10.42 4.58
C VAL A 177 -2.24 11.28 3.32
N PHE A 178 -2.12 10.68 2.14
CA PHE A 178 -2.12 11.37 0.85
C PHE A 178 -3.46 12.07 0.59
N PHE A 179 -4.58 11.36 0.76
CA PHE A 179 -5.90 11.95 0.55
C PHE A 179 -6.19 13.05 1.58
N ASP A 180 -5.86 12.83 2.85
CA ASP A 180 -5.99 13.86 3.90
C ASP A 180 -5.17 15.12 3.58
N ALA A 181 -3.94 14.93 3.09
CA ALA A 181 -3.07 16.02 2.67
C ALA A 181 -3.65 16.78 1.46
N CYS A 182 -4.21 16.08 0.47
CA CYS A 182 -4.88 16.69 -0.68
C CYS A 182 -6.14 17.48 -0.27
N GLU A 183 -6.96 16.96 0.63
CA GLU A 183 -8.14 17.66 1.15
C GLU A 183 -7.75 18.92 1.92
N LYS A 184 -6.72 18.85 2.76
CA LYS A 184 -6.21 19.99 3.55
C LYS A 184 -5.26 20.91 2.79
N GLN A 185 -5.01 20.65 1.49
CA GLN A 185 -4.04 21.39 0.66
C GLN A 185 -2.62 21.46 1.26
N ARG A 186 -2.20 20.41 1.99
CA ARG A 186 -0.88 20.30 2.63
C ARG A 186 0.11 19.58 1.74
N TRP A 187 0.60 20.27 0.71
CA TRP A 187 1.50 19.69 -0.30
C TRP A 187 2.81 19.14 0.24
N TRP A 188 3.33 19.67 1.36
CA TRP A 188 4.50 19.10 2.02
C TRP A 188 4.25 17.67 2.52
N ALA A 189 3.04 17.35 2.96
CA ALA A 189 2.67 16.01 3.42
C ALA A 189 2.52 15.04 2.24
N VAL A 190 2.02 15.53 1.10
CA VAL A 190 2.04 14.77 -0.17
C VAL A 190 3.48 14.44 -0.56
N ALA A 191 4.38 15.43 -0.54
CA ALA A 191 5.80 15.21 -0.83
C ALA A 191 6.43 14.21 0.15
N ALA A 192 6.10 14.27 1.45
CA ALA A 192 6.58 13.32 2.44
C ALA A 192 6.14 11.88 2.14
N VAL A 193 4.89 11.67 1.68
CA VAL A 193 4.42 10.34 1.23
C VAL A 193 5.26 9.84 0.05
N VAL A 194 5.43 10.67 -0.98
CA VAL A 194 6.22 10.31 -2.18
C VAL A 194 7.67 9.97 -1.80
N ILE A 195 8.31 10.81 -0.98
CA ILE A 195 9.68 10.58 -0.51
C ILE A 195 9.76 9.29 0.31
N SER A 196 8.81 9.04 1.21
CA SER A 196 8.82 7.81 2.01
C SER A 196 8.64 6.55 1.16
N HIS A 197 7.83 6.61 0.10
CA HIS A 197 7.67 5.51 -0.85
C HIS A 197 8.96 5.26 -1.66
N LEU A 198 9.62 6.34 -2.12
CA LEU A 198 10.94 6.23 -2.76
C LEU A 198 11.99 5.64 -1.81
N VAL A 199 12.04 6.10 -0.55
CA VAL A 199 12.99 5.59 0.45
C VAL A 199 12.77 4.10 0.68
N VAL A 200 11.53 3.66 0.93
CA VAL A 200 11.23 2.24 1.13
C VAL A 200 11.58 1.42 -0.11
N SER A 201 11.31 1.92 -1.30
CA SER A 201 11.68 1.23 -2.55
C SER A 201 13.21 1.12 -2.68
N CYS A 202 13.96 2.18 -2.38
CA CYS A 202 15.41 2.17 -2.43
C CYS A 202 16.06 1.29 -1.34
N LEU A 203 15.41 1.13 -0.17
CA LEU A 203 15.87 0.21 0.86
C LEU A 203 15.88 -1.25 0.36
N THR A 204 14.98 -1.61 -0.57
CA THR A 204 14.98 -2.96 -1.16
C THR A 204 16.23 -3.28 -1.97
N PHE A 205 16.95 -2.26 -2.47
CA PHE A 205 18.23 -2.47 -3.17
C PHE A 205 19.37 -2.91 -2.24
N GLN A 206 19.20 -2.80 -0.92
CA GLN A 206 20.16 -3.32 0.04
C GLN A 206 20.06 -4.83 0.20
N ASN A 207 18.98 -5.48 -0.30
CA ASN A 207 18.92 -6.94 -0.35
C ASN A 207 20.14 -7.48 -1.13
N PRO A 208 20.87 -8.47 -0.59
CA PRO A 208 20.44 -9.46 0.42
C PRO A 208 20.64 -9.07 1.90
N GLU A 209 21.14 -7.87 2.23
CA GLU A 209 21.30 -7.40 3.62
C GLU A 209 19.95 -7.08 4.26
N TYR A 210 19.23 -8.11 4.72
CA TYR A 210 17.85 -7.97 5.22
C TYR A 210 17.72 -7.04 6.43
N VAL A 211 18.74 -6.96 7.29
CA VAL A 211 18.70 -6.04 8.45
C VAL A 211 18.67 -4.58 7.97
N ALA A 212 19.44 -4.24 6.94
CA ALA A 212 19.51 -2.90 6.38
C ALA A 212 18.27 -2.52 5.55
N SER A 213 17.54 -3.51 5.03
CA SER A 213 16.34 -3.31 4.20
C SER A 213 15.04 -3.39 5.02
N LEU A 214 14.83 -4.50 5.71
CA LEU A 214 13.57 -4.86 6.36
C LEU A 214 13.33 -4.04 7.64
N VAL A 215 14.33 -3.93 8.52
CA VAL A 215 14.16 -3.22 9.81
C VAL A 215 13.78 -1.75 9.58
N PRO A 216 14.49 -0.96 8.75
CA PRO A 216 14.09 0.42 8.48
C PRO A 216 12.71 0.52 7.80
N THR A 217 12.37 -0.42 6.92
CA THR A 217 11.04 -0.46 6.29
C THR A 217 9.93 -0.62 7.33
N TYR A 218 10.10 -1.48 8.34
CA TYR A 218 9.13 -1.65 9.42
C TYR A 218 9.04 -0.43 10.33
N VAL A 219 10.16 0.24 10.59
CA VAL A 219 10.15 1.53 11.32
C VAL A 219 9.35 2.57 10.56
N ILE A 220 9.58 2.72 9.25
CA ILE A 220 8.83 3.65 8.40
C ILE A 220 7.34 3.27 8.37
N MET A 221 7.02 1.99 8.23
CA MET A 221 5.64 1.49 8.27
C MET A 221 4.95 1.85 9.59
N PHE A 222 5.61 1.65 10.73
CA PHE A 222 5.06 2.01 12.02
C PHE A 222 4.80 3.52 12.14
N LEU A 223 5.78 4.35 11.77
CA LEU A 223 5.65 5.81 11.81
C LEU A 223 4.53 6.31 10.87
N MET A 224 4.44 5.75 9.67
CA MET A 224 3.39 6.10 8.71
C MET A 224 2.01 5.62 9.19
N GLY A 225 1.93 4.47 9.86
CA GLY A 225 0.69 3.99 10.50
C GLY A 225 0.22 4.90 11.63
N VAL A 226 1.15 5.38 12.48
CA VAL A 226 0.85 6.39 13.51
C VAL A 226 0.33 7.68 12.87
N TRP A 227 0.96 8.17 11.81
CA TRP A 227 0.50 9.35 11.09
C TRP A 227 -0.90 9.12 10.48
N ALA A 228 -1.11 8.01 9.78
CA ALA A 228 -2.42 7.67 9.21
C ALA A 228 -3.52 7.61 10.27
N PHE A 229 -3.24 7.07 11.46
CA PHE A 229 -4.17 7.06 12.59
C PHE A 229 -4.60 8.47 13.01
N TYR A 230 -3.66 9.41 13.17
CA TYR A 230 -3.97 10.80 13.49
C TYR A 230 -4.70 11.52 12.34
N SER A 231 -4.29 11.30 11.08
CA SER A 231 -4.97 11.86 9.91
C SER A 231 -6.42 11.38 9.78
N ALA A 232 -6.72 10.16 10.20
CA ALA A 232 -8.08 9.61 10.23
C ALA A 232 -8.94 10.14 11.40
N GLY A 233 -8.38 10.93 12.32
CA GLY A 233 -9.07 11.49 13.49
C GLY A 233 -8.83 10.73 14.81
N GLY A 234 -7.86 9.81 14.84
CA GLY A 234 -7.42 9.14 16.05
C GLY A 234 -6.74 10.10 17.03
N SER A 235 -6.81 9.77 18.33
CA SER A 235 -6.09 10.49 19.39
C SER A 235 -5.78 9.54 20.55
N LEU A 236 -4.81 9.90 21.41
CA LEU A 236 -4.54 9.15 22.65
C LEU A 236 -5.76 9.08 23.57
N ARG A 237 -6.62 10.11 23.54
CA ARG A 237 -7.89 10.11 24.27
C ARG A 237 -8.83 9.04 23.73
N ASN A 238 -8.99 8.96 22.40
CA ASN A 238 -9.84 7.94 21.76
C ASN A 238 -9.32 6.53 22.07
N LEU A 239 -8.00 6.35 22.06
CA LEU A 239 -7.38 5.07 22.40
C LEU A 239 -7.64 4.69 23.86
N LYS A 240 -7.46 5.63 24.80
CA LYS A 240 -7.77 5.42 26.22
C LYS A 240 -9.25 5.10 26.44
N LEU A 241 -10.16 5.78 25.73
CA LEU A 241 -11.60 5.53 25.81
C LEU A 241 -11.98 4.15 25.29
N CYS A 242 -11.41 3.74 24.15
CA CYS A 242 -11.59 2.39 23.59
C CYS A 242 -11.10 1.31 24.56
N LEU A 243 -9.89 1.47 25.11
CA LEU A 243 -9.30 0.52 26.07
C LEU A 243 -10.06 0.44 27.40
N THR A 244 -10.70 1.53 27.82
CA THR A 244 -11.50 1.56 29.06
C THR A 244 -12.98 1.24 28.84
N CYS A 245 -13.39 0.98 27.59
CA CYS A 245 -14.79 0.76 27.17
C CYS A 245 -15.78 1.82 27.69
N LYS A 246 -15.32 3.05 27.94
CA LYS A 246 -16.13 4.18 28.44
C LYS A 246 -16.90 4.91 27.33
N ASP A 247 -16.97 4.31 26.14
CA ASP A 247 -17.45 4.95 24.91
C ASP A 247 -18.98 5.18 24.88
N LYS A 248 -19.75 4.46 25.73
CA LYS A 248 -21.21 4.61 25.82
C LYS A 248 -21.64 6.02 26.20
N ASP A 249 -20.83 6.74 26.98
CA ASP A 249 -21.15 8.10 27.43
C ASP A 249 -20.82 9.16 26.36
N PHE A 250 -19.97 8.85 25.38
CA PHE A 250 -19.52 9.81 24.37
C PHE A 250 -20.47 9.91 23.16
N LEU A 251 -21.03 8.80 22.69
CA LEU A 251 -22.05 8.82 21.62
C LEU A 251 -23.32 9.57 22.05
N LEU A 252 -23.68 9.52 23.34
CA LEU A 252 -24.77 10.29 23.92
C LEU A 252 -24.42 11.78 24.10
N ALA A 253 -23.16 12.11 24.39
CA ALA A 253 -22.71 13.49 24.54
C ALA A 253 -22.59 14.23 23.20
N ASN A 254 -22.18 13.56 22.13
CA ASN A 254 -21.99 14.19 20.81
C ASN A 254 -23.30 14.35 20.00
N HIS A 255 -24.39 13.69 20.40
CA HIS A 255 -25.74 13.97 19.87
C HIS A 255 -26.40 15.20 20.52
N ARG A 256 -25.83 15.73 21.62
CA ARG A 256 -26.25 17.01 22.20
C ARG A 256 -25.27 18.10 21.80
N ALA A 257 -25.70 18.89 20.82
CA ALA A 257 -25.20 20.21 20.46
C ALA A 257 -23.79 20.29 19.84
N ARG A 258 -23.77 20.41 18.52
CA ARG A 258 -23.44 21.68 17.84
C ARG A 258 -24.19 21.78 16.53
#